data_AF-A0A1V5KHX8-F1
#
_entry.id   AF-A0A1V5KHX8-F1
#
_cell.length_a   1.000
_cell.length_b   1.000
_cell.length_c   1.000
_cell.angle_alpha   90.00
_cell.angle_beta   90.00
_cell.angle_gamma   90.00
#
_symmetry.space_group_name_H-M   'P 1'
#
loop_
_entity.id
_entity.type
_entity.pdbx_description
1 polymer ?
#
loop_
_entity_poly.entity_id
_entity_poly.type
_entity_poly.pdbx_seq_one_letter_code
_entity_poly.pdbx_strand_id
1 'polypeptide(L)'
;MIGLAAERGLPIQIHTGLQEGNGNFIENSKPTLLTGLFFDFPDARFDLFHAGYPWAGEVAALAKNFANVYADLCWMPAVSPAFTARVLDEWIETIPANKILAVGGDSNYVEGAFGHCTIARRLVSDVLSRKVAGDYLTSTEAHWLANRLLRENARELFHLNQEAVE
;
A
#
# COMPACT_ATOMS: atom_id res chain seq x y z
N MET A 1 9.92 12.74 16.11
CA MET A 1 10.13 12.19 14.74
C MET A 1 8.94 12.47 13.84
N ILE A 2 7.72 12.04 14.20
CA ILE A 2 6.50 12.22 13.37
C ILE A 2 6.23 13.69 13.02
N GLY A 3 6.21 14.59 14.01
CA GLY A 3 5.99 16.02 13.76
C GLY A 3 6.98 16.64 12.77
N LEU A 4 8.27 16.31 12.89
CA LEU A 4 9.30 16.79 11.96
C LEU A 4 9.15 16.20 10.55
N ALA A 5 8.73 14.94 10.44
CA ALA A 5 8.43 14.33 9.13
C ALA A 5 7.23 15.02 8.47
N ALA A 6 6.18 15.29 9.23
CA ALA A 6 5.00 16.03 8.76
C ALA A 6 5.36 17.45 8.30
N GLU A 7 6.13 18.20 9.09
CA GLU A 7 6.63 19.54 8.72
C GLU A 7 7.42 19.54 7.41
N ARG A 8 8.13 18.45 7.12
CA ARG A 8 8.94 18.29 5.90
C ARG A 8 8.19 17.62 4.74
N GLY A 9 6.91 17.28 4.92
CA GLY A 9 6.13 16.54 3.93
C GLY A 9 6.66 15.15 3.64
N LEU A 10 7.43 14.54 4.56
CA LEU A 10 7.96 13.19 4.39
C LEU A 10 6.93 12.16 4.89
N PRO A 11 6.53 11.19 4.05
CA PRO A 11 5.66 10.11 4.49
C PRO A 11 6.39 9.20 5.48
N ILE A 12 5.63 8.60 6.39
CA ILE A 12 6.11 7.73 7.46
C ILE A 12 5.63 6.32 7.15
N GLN A 13 6.57 5.47 6.77
CA GLN A 13 6.31 4.06 6.49
C GLN A 13 6.38 3.27 7.78
N ILE A 14 5.32 2.51 8.09
CA ILE A 14 5.23 1.69 9.29
C ILE A 14 4.98 0.26 8.88
N HIS A 15 5.91 -0.62 9.24
CA HIS A 15 5.81 -2.06 8.98
C HIS A 15 4.82 -2.66 9.97
N THR A 16 3.66 -3.07 9.46
CA THR A 16 2.56 -3.66 10.25
C THR A 16 2.36 -5.12 9.87
N GLY A 17 1.78 -5.91 10.76
CA GLY A 17 1.56 -7.34 10.50
C GLY A 17 2.84 -8.16 10.43
N LEU A 18 2.94 -9.01 9.41
CA LEU A 18 4.08 -9.89 9.16
C LEU A 18 5.36 -9.08 8.99
N GLN A 19 6.46 -9.55 9.60
CA GLN A 19 7.77 -8.90 9.59
C GLN A 19 8.83 -9.84 9.00
N GLU A 20 9.92 -9.26 8.51
CA GLU A 20 11.13 -10.00 8.15
C GLU A 20 11.80 -10.58 9.41
N GLY A 21 12.47 -11.72 9.26
CA GLY A 21 13.12 -12.42 10.37
C GLY A 21 12.25 -13.45 11.10
N ASN A 22 12.70 -13.88 12.29
CA ASN A 22 12.07 -14.95 13.07
C ASN A 22 11.66 -14.46 14.47
N GLY A 23 10.41 -14.71 14.83
CA GLY A 23 9.87 -14.46 16.17
C GLY A 23 9.32 -13.04 16.34
N ASN A 24 8.04 -12.96 16.70
CA ASN A 24 7.37 -11.74 17.13
C ASN A 24 6.07 -12.14 17.87
N PHE A 25 5.64 -11.36 18.85
CA PHE A 25 4.24 -11.41 19.28
C PHE A 25 3.43 -10.69 18.22
N ILE A 26 2.76 -11.44 17.34
CA ILE A 26 2.11 -10.90 16.14
C ILE A 26 1.21 -9.71 16.50
N GLU A 27 0.42 -9.77 17.57
CA GLU A 27 -0.45 -8.67 18.01
C GLU A 27 0.27 -7.33 18.25
N ASN A 28 1.58 -7.33 18.53
CA ASN A 28 2.35 -6.10 18.68
C ASN A 28 2.53 -5.33 17.36
N SER A 29 2.29 -5.97 16.21
CA SER A 29 2.35 -5.32 14.89
C SER A 29 0.96 -5.02 14.32
N LYS A 30 -0.10 -5.11 15.15
CA LYS A 30 -1.47 -4.83 14.74
C LYS A 30 -1.65 -3.35 14.34
N PRO A 31 -2.16 -3.05 13.12
CA PRO A 31 -2.22 -1.68 12.61
C PRO A 31 -3.16 -0.76 13.42
N THR A 32 -4.19 -1.30 14.06
CA THR A 32 -5.12 -0.52 14.90
C THR A 32 -4.49 0.04 16.16
N LEU A 33 -3.31 -0.42 16.57
CA LEU A 33 -2.54 0.21 17.65
C LEU A 33 -2.05 1.62 17.28
N LEU A 34 -2.04 1.97 16.00
CA LEU A 34 -1.56 3.26 15.49
C LEU A 34 -2.65 4.36 15.46
N THR A 35 -3.91 4.03 15.78
CA THR A 35 -5.03 4.98 15.65
C THR A 35 -4.81 6.30 16.41
N GLY A 36 -4.17 6.26 17.58
CA GLY A 36 -3.81 7.48 18.33
C GLY A 36 -2.91 8.42 17.52
N LEU A 37 -1.91 7.88 16.81
CA LEU A 37 -1.01 8.68 15.98
C LEU A 37 -1.73 9.36 14.82
N PHE A 38 -2.74 8.70 14.25
CA PHE A 38 -3.51 9.28 13.13
C PHE A 38 -4.32 10.50 13.57
N PHE A 39 -4.82 10.50 14.81
CA PHE A 39 -5.50 11.65 15.41
C PHE A 39 -4.54 12.75 15.85
N ASP A 40 -3.42 12.38 16.47
CA ASP A 40 -2.46 13.35 17.03
C ASP A 40 -1.68 14.09 15.92
N PHE A 41 -1.53 13.47 14.74
CA PHE A 41 -0.77 14.03 13.62
C PHE A 41 -1.59 14.00 12.32
N PRO A 42 -2.64 14.82 12.20
CA PRO A 42 -3.51 14.84 11.02
C PRO A 42 -2.79 15.29 9.74
N ASP A 43 -1.73 16.08 9.87
CA ASP A 43 -0.92 16.59 8.73
C ASP A 43 0.19 15.62 8.28
N ALA A 44 0.45 14.55 9.05
CA ALA A 44 1.38 13.51 8.64
C ALA A 44 0.78 12.64 7.52
N ARG A 45 1.61 11.83 6.85
CA ARG A 45 1.15 10.80 5.92
C ARG A 45 1.70 9.46 6.37
N PHE A 46 0.81 8.55 6.75
CA PHE A 46 1.16 7.23 7.26
C PHE A 46 0.96 6.18 6.17
N ASP A 47 2.03 5.49 5.84
CA ASP A 47 2.06 4.44 4.84
C ASP A 47 2.17 3.07 5.53
N LEU A 48 1.08 2.31 5.53
CA LEU A 48 0.98 1.06 6.28
C LEU A 48 1.39 -0.13 5.40
N PHE A 49 2.57 -0.65 5.68
CA PHE A 49 3.19 -1.74 4.93
C PHE A 49 2.55 -3.10 5.19
N HIS A 50 2.79 -3.99 4.23
CA HIS A 50 2.48 -5.42 4.24
C HIS A 50 0.99 -5.74 4.36
N ALA A 51 0.14 -4.78 3.99
CA ALA A 51 -1.29 -4.83 4.22
C ALA A 51 -1.69 -5.23 5.66
N GLY A 52 -0.81 -4.97 6.63
CA GLY A 52 -0.98 -5.40 8.01
C GLY A 52 -1.24 -6.89 8.17
N TYR A 53 -0.73 -7.78 7.30
CA TYR A 53 -1.04 -9.22 7.32
C TYR A 53 -0.96 -9.80 8.77
N PRO A 54 -2.04 -10.42 9.29
CA PRO A 54 -3.25 -10.85 8.59
C PRO A 54 -4.44 -9.85 8.59
N TRP A 55 -4.29 -8.65 9.13
CA TRP A 55 -5.34 -7.64 9.37
C TRP A 55 -5.62 -6.68 8.20
N ALA A 56 -5.60 -7.16 6.95
CA ALA A 56 -5.81 -6.29 5.78
C ALA A 56 -7.17 -5.57 5.76
N GLY A 57 -8.22 -6.16 6.34
CA GLY A 57 -9.51 -5.49 6.53
C GLY A 57 -9.45 -4.34 7.54
N GLU A 58 -8.62 -4.44 8.57
CA GLU A 58 -8.39 -3.34 9.50
C GLU A 58 -7.61 -2.21 8.81
N VAL A 59 -6.61 -2.55 7.99
CA VAL A 59 -5.90 -1.55 7.17
C VAL A 59 -6.88 -0.86 6.21
N ALA A 60 -7.80 -1.60 5.59
CA ALA A 60 -8.84 -1.01 4.73
C ALA A 60 -9.73 -0.02 5.50
N ALA A 61 -10.20 -0.42 6.69
CA ALA A 61 -11.00 0.44 7.54
C ALA A 61 -10.23 1.70 7.96
N LEU A 62 -8.95 1.56 8.36
CA LEU A 62 -8.11 2.70 8.73
C LEU A 62 -7.90 3.63 7.53
N ALA A 63 -7.47 3.11 6.38
CA ALA A 63 -7.28 3.89 5.17
C ALA A 63 -8.60 4.50 4.66
N LYS A 64 -9.77 3.91 4.92
CA LYS A 64 -11.05 4.54 4.59
C LYS A 64 -11.38 5.70 5.53
N ASN A 65 -11.19 5.52 6.83
CA ASN A 65 -11.62 6.47 7.86
C ASN A 65 -10.66 7.65 8.05
N PHE A 66 -9.37 7.47 7.76
CA PHE A 66 -8.35 8.47 7.99
C PHE A 66 -7.79 9.02 6.67
N ALA A 67 -7.83 10.34 6.50
CA ALA A 67 -7.34 11.01 5.29
C ALA A 67 -5.82 10.86 5.12
N ASN A 68 -5.10 10.79 6.24
CA ASN A 68 -3.65 10.67 6.35
C ASN A 68 -3.13 9.22 6.31
N VAL A 69 -3.97 8.21 6.10
CA VAL A 69 -3.56 6.80 6.10
C VAL A 69 -3.65 6.19 4.70
N TYR A 70 -2.53 5.59 4.28
CA TYR A 70 -2.31 4.90 3.02
C TYR A 70 -2.14 3.39 3.28
N ALA A 71 -2.62 2.58 2.35
CA ALA A 71 -2.58 1.13 2.41
C ALA A 71 -1.61 0.60 1.36
N ASP A 72 -0.58 -0.13 1.80
CA ASP A 72 0.50 -0.59 0.92
C ASP A 72 0.66 -2.11 0.96
N LEU A 73 0.63 -2.71 -0.23
CA LEU A 73 0.86 -4.12 -0.48
C LEU A 73 2.35 -4.47 -0.62
N CYS A 74 3.28 -3.56 -0.33
CA CYS A 74 4.72 -3.78 -0.36
C CYS A 74 5.07 -5.17 0.21
N TRP A 75 5.95 -5.88 -0.48
CA TRP A 75 6.40 -7.25 -0.20
C TRP A 75 5.34 -8.36 -0.39
N MET A 76 4.06 -8.08 -0.15
CA MET A 76 2.99 -9.08 -0.18
C MET A 76 2.84 -9.83 -1.50
N PRO A 77 2.99 -9.23 -2.70
CA PRO A 77 2.96 -9.96 -3.96
C PRO A 77 3.90 -11.17 -3.98
N ALA A 78 5.08 -11.06 -3.35
CA ALA A 78 6.05 -12.15 -3.27
C ALA A 78 5.77 -13.11 -2.12
N VAL A 79 5.32 -12.58 -0.97
CA VAL A 79 4.99 -13.40 0.22
C VAL A 79 3.79 -14.31 -0.04
N SER A 80 2.71 -13.76 -0.59
CA SER A 80 1.48 -14.49 -0.87
C SER A 80 0.67 -13.84 -2.00
N PRO A 81 0.92 -14.24 -3.27
CA PRO A 81 0.16 -13.74 -4.42
C PRO A 81 -1.36 -13.88 -4.28
N ALA A 82 -1.82 -14.98 -3.67
CA ALA A 82 -3.25 -15.24 -3.45
C ALA A 82 -3.85 -14.27 -2.42
N PHE A 83 -3.14 -13.99 -1.33
CA PHE A 83 -3.57 -12.98 -0.36
C PHE A 83 -3.62 -11.60 -1.00
N THR A 84 -2.56 -11.21 -1.71
CA THR A 84 -2.49 -9.92 -2.43
C THR A 84 -3.65 -9.74 -3.39
N ALA A 85 -3.95 -10.74 -4.23
CA ALA A 85 -5.05 -10.66 -5.18
C ALA A 85 -6.41 -10.48 -4.48
N ARG A 86 -6.65 -11.24 -3.40
CA ARG A 86 -7.89 -11.13 -2.61
C ARG A 86 -8.03 -9.77 -1.93
N VAL A 87 -6.96 -9.30 -1.29
CA VAL A 87 -6.95 -8.02 -0.57
C VAL A 87 -7.10 -6.85 -1.52
N LEU A 88 -6.40 -6.87 -2.66
CA LEU A 88 -6.52 -5.80 -3.66
C LEU A 88 -7.94 -5.72 -4.24
N ASP A 89 -8.57 -6.87 -4.49
CA ASP A 89 -9.95 -6.96 -4.98
C ASP A 89 -10.94 -6.24 -4.03
N GLU A 90 -10.78 -6.45 -2.72
CA GLU A 90 -11.55 -5.78 -1.65
C GLU A 90 -11.16 -4.30 -1.47
N TRP A 91 -9.87 -3.98 -1.51
CA TRP A 91 -9.38 -2.62 -1.29
C TRP A 91 -9.82 -1.64 -2.37
N ILE A 92 -9.92 -2.09 -3.63
CA ILE A 92 -10.45 -1.29 -4.74
C ILE A 92 -11.89 -0.82 -4.47
N GLU A 93 -12.67 -1.60 -3.72
CA GLU A 93 -14.07 -1.28 -3.40
C GLU A 93 -14.20 -0.40 -2.15
N THR A 94 -13.24 -0.52 -1.23
CA THR A 94 -13.35 0.04 0.12
C THR A 94 -12.55 1.34 0.30
N ILE A 95 -11.34 1.41 -0.25
CA ILE A 95 -10.39 2.50 -0.05
C ILE A 95 -10.43 3.48 -1.24
N PRO A 96 -10.35 4.80 -1.01
CA PRO A 96 -10.13 5.76 -2.09
C PRO A 96 -8.90 5.37 -2.93
N ALA A 97 -9.05 5.28 -4.26
CA ALA A 97 -8.03 4.76 -5.17
C ALA A 97 -6.67 5.49 -5.07
N ASN A 98 -6.66 6.75 -4.62
CA ASN A 98 -5.45 7.54 -4.43
C ASN A 98 -4.62 7.16 -3.18
N LYS A 99 -5.09 6.21 -2.37
CA LYS A 99 -4.44 5.79 -1.12
C LYS A 99 -3.99 4.33 -1.09
N ILE A 100 -4.01 3.67 -2.24
CA ILE A 100 -3.61 2.26 -2.37
C ILE A 100 -2.28 2.18 -3.13
N LEU A 101 -1.28 1.54 -2.56
CA LEU A 101 -0.01 1.21 -3.21
C LEU A 101 0.05 -0.30 -3.43
N ALA A 102 0.25 -0.72 -4.68
CA ALA A 102 0.23 -2.14 -5.05
C ALA A 102 1.63 -2.73 -5.29
N VAL A 103 2.69 -1.92 -5.22
CA VAL A 103 4.06 -2.30 -5.58
C VAL A 103 5.02 -1.83 -4.51
N GLY A 104 5.87 -2.76 -4.06
CA GLY A 104 7.01 -2.49 -3.20
C GLY A 104 7.81 -3.78 -3.03
N GLY A 105 9.12 -3.71 -3.19
CA GLY A 105 9.98 -4.90 -3.21
C GLY A 105 10.36 -5.38 -1.81
N ASP A 106 10.73 -4.46 -0.92
CA ASP A 106 11.39 -4.76 0.35
C ASP A 106 12.50 -5.82 0.20
N SER A 107 13.29 -5.68 -0.87
CA SER A 107 14.32 -6.63 -1.27
C SER A 107 15.71 -6.04 -1.05
N ASN A 108 16.62 -6.86 -0.53
CA ASN A 108 18.03 -6.51 -0.33
C ASN A 108 18.93 -6.85 -1.53
N TYR A 109 18.35 -7.26 -2.67
CA TYR A 109 19.06 -7.53 -3.93
C TYR A 109 18.25 -7.07 -5.14
N VAL A 110 18.95 -6.75 -6.23
CA VAL A 110 18.38 -6.08 -7.42
C VAL A 110 17.39 -6.96 -8.19
N GLU A 111 17.64 -8.27 -8.25
CA GLU A 111 16.75 -9.22 -8.90
C GLU A 111 15.41 -9.34 -8.17
N GLY A 112 15.42 -9.18 -6.84
CA GLY A 112 14.22 -9.18 -6.00
C GLY A 112 13.32 -8.01 -6.35
N ALA A 113 13.89 -6.81 -6.51
CA ALA A 113 13.15 -5.63 -6.94
C ALA A 113 12.46 -5.85 -8.30
N PHE A 114 13.17 -6.42 -9.29
CA PHE A 114 12.57 -6.75 -10.58
C PHE A 114 11.47 -7.81 -10.47
N GLY A 115 11.73 -8.89 -9.73
CA GLY A 115 10.78 -10.00 -9.53
C GLY A 115 9.49 -9.53 -8.87
N HIS A 116 9.59 -8.75 -7.79
CA HIS A 116 8.43 -8.27 -7.03
C HIS A 116 7.56 -7.33 -7.88
N CYS A 117 8.18 -6.38 -8.59
CA CYS A 117 7.49 -5.51 -9.53
C CYS A 117 6.77 -6.31 -10.63
N THR A 118 7.39 -7.39 -11.11
CA THR A 118 6.81 -8.25 -12.15
C THR A 118 5.58 -9.01 -11.64
N ILE A 119 5.65 -9.58 -10.45
CA ILE A 119 4.52 -10.27 -9.82
C ILE A 119 3.38 -9.27 -9.52
N ALA A 120 3.71 -8.10 -8.95
CA ALA A 120 2.73 -7.08 -8.63
C ALA A 120 1.95 -6.60 -9.86
N ARG A 121 2.64 -6.30 -10.98
CA ARG A 121 1.98 -5.94 -12.24
C ARG A 121 1.00 -7.01 -12.72
N ARG A 122 1.42 -8.27 -12.69
CA ARG A 122 0.56 -9.39 -13.09
C ARG A 122 -0.69 -9.49 -12.21
N LEU A 123 -0.52 -9.44 -10.88
CA LEU A 123 -1.65 -9.54 -9.95
C LEU A 123 -2.63 -8.38 -10.08
N VAL A 124 -2.11 -7.14 -10.22
CA VAL A 124 -2.95 -5.97 -10.47
C VAL A 124 -3.74 -6.13 -11.76
N SER A 125 -3.09 -6.55 -12.85
CA SER A 125 -3.77 -6.83 -14.12
C SER A 125 -4.84 -7.90 -13.97
N ASP A 126 -4.55 -9.02 -13.31
CA ASP A 126 -5.49 -10.14 -13.13
C ASP A 126 -6.73 -9.71 -12.32
N VAL A 127 -6.55 -8.96 -11.23
CA VAL A 127 -7.66 -8.43 -10.41
C VAL A 127 -8.52 -7.46 -11.22
N LEU A 128 -7.90 -6.50 -11.91
CA LEU A 128 -8.63 -5.52 -12.70
C LEU A 128 -9.36 -6.16 -13.90
N SER A 129 -8.73 -7.12 -14.57
CA SER A 129 -9.36 -7.88 -15.65
C SER A 129 -10.60 -8.65 -15.17
N ARG A 130 -10.56 -9.25 -13.97
CA ARG A 130 -11.75 -9.88 -13.37
C ARG A 130 -12.86 -8.87 -13.11
N LYS A 131 -12.53 -7.69 -12.58
CA LYS A 131 -13.52 -6.62 -12.33
C LYS A 131 -14.12 -6.08 -13.64
N VAL A 132 -13.34 -5.98 -14.72
CA VAL A 132 -13.86 -5.62 -16.05
C VAL A 132 -14.77 -6.70 -16.61
N ALA A 133 -14.37 -7.97 -16.54
CA ALA A 133 -15.18 -9.10 -17.01
C ALA A 133 -16.50 -9.27 -16.24
N GLY A 134 -16.55 -8.79 -14.98
CA GLY A 134 -17.76 -8.74 -14.16
C GLY A 134 -18.54 -7.44 -14.25
N ASP A 135 -18.27 -6.59 -15.24
CA ASP A 135 -18.91 -5.28 -15.47
C ASP A 135 -18.82 -4.31 -14.27
N TYR A 136 -17.90 -4.53 -13.34
CA TYR A 136 -17.67 -3.66 -12.19
C TYR A 136 -16.83 -2.42 -12.55
N LEU A 137 -15.91 -2.55 -13.52
CA LEU A 137 -15.14 -1.46 -14.09
C LEU A 137 -15.22 -1.49 -15.62
N THR A 138 -15.22 -0.33 -16.25
CA THR A 138 -14.88 -0.23 -17.67
C THR A 138 -13.38 -0.48 -17.90
N SER A 139 -13.01 -0.83 -19.13
CA SER A 139 -11.59 -0.96 -19.51
C SER A 139 -10.81 0.35 -19.26
N THR A 140 -11.43 1.50 -19.50
CA THR A 140 -10.81 2.82 -19.26
C THR A 140 -10.54 3.06 -17.79
N GLU A 141 -11.50 2.77 -16.91
CA GLU A 141 -11.32 2.91 -15.46
C GLU A 141 -10.26 1.93 -14.93
N ALA A 142 -10.24 0.70 -15.44
CA ALA A 142 -9.22 -0.29 -15.09
C ALA A 142 -7.81 0.19 -15.48
N HIS A 143 -7.62 0.74 -16.69
CA HIS A 143 -6.33 1.31 -17.10
C HIS A 143 -5.93 2.50 -16.24
N TRP A 144 -6.86 3.40 -15.92
CA TRP A 144 -6.60 4.52 -15.03
C TRP A 144 -6.16 4.04 -13.64
N LEU A 145 -6.89 3.08 -13.08
CA LEU A 145 -6.62 2.52 -11.75
C LEU A 145 -5.29 1.78 -11.72
N ALA A 146 -4.96 1.00 -12.75
CA ALA A 146 -3.66 0.33 -12.87
C ALA A 146 -2.49 1.34 -12.80
N ASN A 147 -2.59 2.47 -13.51
CA ASN A 147 -1.57 3.53 -13.46
C ASN A 147 -1.44 4.15 -12.06
N ARG A 148 -2.55 4.38 -11.35
CA ARG A 148 -2.54 4.88 -9.97
C ARG A 148 -1.86 3.89 -9.03
N LEU A 149 -2.34 2.65 -9.01
CA LEU A 149 -1.91 1.57 -8.11
C LEU A 149 -0.41 1.23 -8.27
N LEU A 150 0.08 1.22 -9.50
CA LEU A 150 1.43 0.77 -9.84
C LEU A 150 2.47 1.90 -9.85
N ARG A 151 2.04 3.18 -9.84
CA ARG A 151 2.97 4.30 -10.09
C ARG A 151 2.54 5.62 -9.48
N GLU A 152 1.41 6.19 -9.92
CA GLU A 152 1.13 7.61 -9.65
C GLU A 152 0.86 7.89 -8.17
N ASN A 153 0.23 6.95 -7.45
CA ASN A 153 0.04 7.10 -6.00
C ASN A 153 1.39 7.18 -5.25
N ALA A 154 2.34 6.32 -5.59
CA ALA A 154 3.69 6.35 -5.00
C ALA A 154 4.42 7.64 -5.36
N ARG A 155 4.34 8.10 -6.63
CA ARG A 155 4.96 9.37 -7.06
C ARG A 155 4.42 10.57 -6.28
N GLU A 156 3.12 10.61 -6.04
CA GLU A 156 2.46 11.66 -5.26
C GLU A 156 2.82 11.58 -3.77
N LEU A 157 2.78 10.38 -3.17
CA LEU A 157 3.04 10.18 -1.75
C LEU A 157 4.50 10.48 -1.36
N PHE A 158 5.45 10.02 -2.17
CA PHE A 158 6.89 10.15 -1.91
C PHE A 158 7.54 11.35 -2.61
N HIS A 159 6.74 12.21 -3.25
CA HIS A 159 7.23 13.41 -3.95
C HIS A 159 8.33 13.14 -4.99
N LEU A 160 8.25 12.02 -5.70
CA LEU A 160 9.29 11.54 -6.66
C LEU A 160 9.33 12.33 -7.99
N ASN A 161 8.54 13.40 -8.11
CA ASN A 161 8.44 14.22 -9.32
C ASN A 161 9.32 15.46 -9.29
N GLN A 162 10.12 15.64 -8.24
CA GLN A 162 11.06 16.74 -8.16
C GLN A 162 12.27 16.39 -9.04
N GLU A 163 12.58 17.25 -10.01
CA GLU A 163 13.89 17.25 -10.64
C GLU A 163 14.95 17.30 -9.53
N ALA A 164 16.03 16.52 -9.68
CA ALA A 164 17.12 16.56 -8.73
C ALA A 164 17.54 18.03 -8.57
N VAL A 165 17.51 18.54 -7.33
CA VAL A 165 18.12 19.82 -7.02
C VAL A 165 19.61 19.63 -7.32
N GLU A 166 20.09 20.23 -8.41
CA GLU A 166 21.52 20.38 -8.72
C GLU A 166 22.24 21.17 -7.61
#